data_AF-A0AAW3I7T9-F1
#
_entry.id   AF-A0AAW3I7T9-F1
#
_cell.length_a   1.000
_cell.length_b   1.000
_cell.length_c   1.000
_cell.angle_alpha   90.00
_cell.angle_beta   90.00
_cell.angle_gamma   90.00
#
_symmetry.space_group_name_H-M   'P 1'
#
loop_
_entity.id
_entity.type
_entity.pdbx_description
1 polymer ?
#
loop_
_entity_poly.entity_id
_entity_poly.type
_entity_poly.pdbx_seq_one_letter_code
_entity_poly.pdbx_strand_id
1 'polypeptide(L)'
;MPDFPPEPQAVHSPTTRHAIFIVATLNPGADAAATVRGWCEDVAARVRTVNTRSPLENLSCVCAFGANAWDALFGQPRPANLHPFRVFGDGERVAVSTPGDILLHIRADSMDLCFEVATLLMDGLGDAVTVVDEVHGFRYFDRRAIIGFVDGTENPEGREAVHFTVIGDEDAEFAGGSYVLVQKYLHDMAAWNALTVESQEGVIGRHKLSNVELDDDIKPASSHSALTTLEENGQEIKILRDNMPFGRAGMGEFGTYFIGYARSPAPIEQMLENMFVGRPAGNYDRLLDYSRAVTGGLFFVPSADLLEELASRPAVAVVAQDDAAPAIHD
;
A
#
# COMPACT_ATOMS: atom_id res chain seq x y z
N MET A 1 -10.61 -21.37 23.94
CA MET A 1 -10.02 -21.60 22.60
C MET A 1 -8.52 -21.69 22.78
N PRO A 2 -7.77 -22.40 21.93
CA PRO A 2 -6.31 -22.30 21.98
C PRO A 2 -5.89 -20.83 21.85
N ASP A 3 -4.90 -20.43 22.64
CA ASP A 3 -4.35 -19.07 22.75
C ASP A 3 -3.38 -18.82 21.57
N PHE A 4 -3.92 -18.83 20.35
CA PHE A 4 -3.15 -18.50 19.16
C PHE A 4 -2.99 -16.98 19.04
N PRO A 5 -1.86 -16.47 18.54
CA PRO A 5 -1.75 -15.06 18.19
C PRO A 5 -2.84 -14.70 17.16
N PRO A 6 -3.34 -13.45 17.13
CA PRO A 6 -4.33 -13.03 16.15
C PRO A 6 -3.88 -13.32 14.72
N GLU A 7 -4.78 -13.83 13.89
CA GLU A 7 -4.44 -14.22 12.52
C GLU A 7 -4.26 -12.96 11.67
N PRO A 8 -3.09 -12.71 11.06
CA PRO A 8 -2.92 -11.58 10.16
C PRO A 8 -3.72 -11.77 8.88
N GLN A 9 -4.16 -10.66 8.25
CA GLN A 9 -4.53 -10.70 6.84
C GLN A 9 -3.30 -11.08 5.98
N ALA A 10 -3.49 -11.29 4.67
CA ALA A 10 -2.46 -11.77 3.74
C ALA A 10 -1.30 -10.77 3.44
N VAL A 11 -0.88 -9.95 4.41
CA VAL A 11 0.12 -8.87 4.28
C VAL A 11 1.55 -9.36 4.05
N HIS A 12 1.81 -10.63 4.35
CA HIS A 12 3.12 -11.28 4.20
C HIS A 12 3.15 -12.32 3.08
N SER A 13 2.10 -12.39 2.26
CA SER A 13 1.99 -13.34 1.14
C SER A 13 2.80 -12.86 -0.08
N PRO A 14 3.33 -13.78 -0.89
CA PRO A 14 4.09 -13.44 -2.08
C PRO A 14 3.21 -12.85 -3.19
N THR A 15 3.84 -12.08 -4.09
CA THR A 15 3.21 -11.50 -5.28
C THR A 15 2.59 -12.56 -6.21
N THR A 16 1.35 -12.32 -6.62
CA THR A 16 0.60 -13.14 -7.59
C THR A 16 0.72 -12.59 -9.02
N ARG A 17 0.07 -13.22 -10.01
CA ARG A 17 0.08 -12.73 -11.40
C ARG A 17 -0.78 -11.48 -11.62
N HIS A 18 -1.84 -11.30 -10.85
CA HIS A 18 -2.81 -10.23 -11.02
C HIS A 18 -3.16 -9.61 -9.69
N ALA A 19 -3.40 -8.30 -9.70
CA ALA A 19 -3.91 -7.57 -8.55
C ALA A 19 -4.92 -6.52 -8.99
N ILE A 20 -5.89 -6.22 -8.12
CA ILE A 20 -6.75 -5.04 -8.21
C ILE A 20 -6.54 -4.24 -6.92
N PHE A 21 -6.23 -2.96 -7.10
CA PHE A 21 -6.16 -1.98 -6.03
C PHE A 21 -7.37 -1.08 -6.15
N ILE A 22 -8.15 -0.95 -5.08
CA ILE A 22 -9.26 0.01 -5.00
C ILE A 22 -9.03 0.89 -3.78
N VAL A 23 -9.03 2.20 -4.00
CA VAL A 23 -9.06 3.21 -2.94
C VAL A 23 -10.38 3.94 -3.01
N ALA A 24 -11.09 4.01 -1.89
CA ALA A 24 -12.37 4.69 -1.79
C ALA A 24 -12.40 5.65 -0.59
N THR A 25 -13.22 6.69 -0.68
CA THR A 25 -13.55 7.60 0.42
C THR A 25 -14.91 7.25 1.01
N LEU A 26 -15.06 7.37 2.33
CA LEU A 26 -16.33 7.18 3.03
C LEU A 26 -17.26 8.36 2.69
N ASN A 27 -18.47 8.05 2.23
CA ASN A 27 -19.48 9.08 2.02
C ASN A 27 -20.03 9.56 3.37
N PRO A 28 -20.45 10.84 3.49
CA PRO A 28 -20.92 11.38 4.75
C PRO A 28 -22.23 10.73 5.21
N GLY A 29 -22.38 10.59 6.52
CA GLY A 29 -23.63 10.14 7.15
C GLY A 29 -23.47 8.87 7.98
N ALA A 30 -24.31 8.74 9.01
CA ALA A 30 -24.28 7.61 9.93
C ALA A 30 -24.62 6.29 9.23
N ASP A 31 -25.49 6.32 8.21
CA ASP A 31 -25.87 5.14 7.44
C ASP A 31 -24.69 4.59 6.63
N ALA A 32 -23.93 5.46 5.96
CA ALA A 32 -22.72 5.07 5.23
C ALA A 32 -21.67 4.46 6.18
N ALA A 33 -21.43 5.09 7.33
CA ALA A 33 -20.55 4.54 8.36
C ALA A 33 -21.03 3.18 8.87
N ALA A 34 -22.34 3.03 9.13
CA ALA A 34 -22.92 1.76 9.56
C ALA A 34 -22.79 0.66 8.50
N THR A 35 -22.99 0.99 7.21
CA THR A 35 -22.78 0.06 6.10
C THR A 35 -21.33 -0.42 6.03
N VAL A 36 -20.35 0.49 6.09
CA VAL A 36 -18.93 0.09 6.07
C VAL A 36 -18.57 -0.77 7.27
N ARG A 37 -19.05 -0.42 8.47
CA ARG A 37 -18.80 -1.23 9.67
C ARG A 37 -19.40 -2.63 9.57
N GLY A 38 -20.66 -2.75 9.14
CA GLY A 38 -21.31 -4.03 8.92
C GLY A 38 -20.67 -4.83 7.79
N TRP A 39 -20.12 -4.18 6.77
CA TRP A 39 -19.42 -4.84 5.68
C TRP A 39 -18.14 -5.56 6.13
N CYS A 40 -17.50 -5.13 7.22
CA CYS A 40 -16.24 -5.74 7.70
C CYS A 40 -16.38 -7.25 8.02
N GLU A 41 -17.50 -7.70 8.62
CA GLU A 41 -17.71 -9.12 8.96
C GLU A 41 -17.92 -10.02 7.72
N ASP A 42 -18.31 -9.42 6.60
CA ASP A 42 -18.60 -10.13 5.36
C ASP A 42 -17.35 -10.36 4.48
N VAL A 43 -16.29 -9.58 4.67
CA VAL A 43 -15.12 -9.57 3.76
C VAL A 43 -14.55 -10.98 3.58
N ALA A 44 -14.28 -11.67 4.69
CA ALA A 44 -13.72 -13.01 4.66
C ALA A 44 -14.67 -14.03 4.00
N ALA A 45 -15.98 -13.90 4.20
CA ALA A 45 -16.98 -14.77 3.59
C ALA A 45 -17.07 -14.58 2.07
N ARG A 46 -16.97 -13.34 1.58
CA ARG A 46 -16.96 -13.01 0.14
C ARG A 46 -15.72 -13.57 -0.54
N VAL A 47 -14.54 -13.41 0.07
CA VAL A 47 -13.29 -14.00 -0.46
C VAL A 47 -13.36 -15.52 -0.47
N ARG A 48 -13.82 -16.15 0.62
CA ARG A 48 -13.98 -17.63 0.69
C ARG A 48 -14.95 -18.15 -0.37
N THR A 49 -16.04 -17.44 -0.64
CA THR A 49 -17.04 -17.83 -1.65
C THR A 49 -16.40 -17.99 -3.03
N VAL A 50 -15.56 -17.05 -3.44
CA VAL A 50 -14.85 -17.10 -4.72
C VAL A 50 -13.72 -18.13 -4.68
N ASN A 51 -12.89 -18.10 -3.62
CA ASN A 51 -11.70 -18.95 -3.52
C ASN A 51 -12.03 -20.45 -3.47
N THR A 52 -13.16 -20.84 -2.85
CA THR A 52 -13.58 -22.25 -2.73
C THR A 52 -13.70 -22.94 -4.10
N ARG A 53 -13.96 -22.17 -5.17
CA ARG A 53 -14.11 -22.68 -6.54
C ARG A 53 -12.77 -22.81 -7.28
N SER A 54 -11.72 -22.15 -6.77
CA SER A 54 -10.40 -22.05 -7.39
C SER A 54 -9.25 -22.00 -6.35
N PRO A 55 -9.12 -23.02 -5.46
CA PRO A 55 -8.24 -22.94 -4.29
C PRO A 55 -6.73 -22.92 -4.60
N LEU A 56 -6.34 -23.14 -5.86
CA LEU A 56 -4.94 -23.13 -6.30
C LEU A 56 -4.51 -21.78 -6.92
N GLU A 57 -5.43 -20.82 -7.01
CA GLU A 57 -5.20 -19.53 -7.69
C GLU A 57 -4.71 -18.42 -6.74
N ASN A 58 -4.30 -18.78 -5.52
CA ASN A 58 -3.70 -17.87 -4.53
C ASN A 58 -4.55 -16.60 -4.28
N LEU A 59 -5.87 -16.72 -4.29
CA LEU A 59 -6.79 -15.61 -4.10
C LEU A 59 -6.71 -15.06 -2.67
N SER A 60 -6.46 -13.76 -2.53
CA SER A 60 -6.49 -13.05 -1.26
C SER A 60 -7.05 -11.63 -1.43
N CYS A 61 -7.56 -11.06 -0.34
CA CYS A 61 -7.90 -9.65 -0.25
C CYS A 61 -7.38 -9.12 1.08
N VAL A 62 -6.68 -8.00 1.04
CA VAL A 62 -6.34 -7.20 2.22
C VAL A 62 -7.24 -5.98 2.25
N CYS A 63 -7.93 -5.77 3.36
CA CYS A 63 -8.71 -4.57 3.65
C CYS A 63 -7.96 -3.69 4.66
N ALA A 64 -7.83 -2.40 4.36
CA ALA A 64 -7.15 -1.44 5.21
C ALA A 64 -7.93 -0.12 5.31
N PHE A 65 -7.75 0.61 6.41
CA PHE A 65 -8.48 1.84 6.73
C PHE A 65 -7.54 3.03 6.96
N GLY A 66 -7.88 4.17 6.37
CA GLY A 66 -7.16 5.43 6.56
C GLY A 66 -7.37 6.00 7.95
N ALA A 67 -6.47 6.88 8.40
CA ALA A 67 -6.48 7.41 9.77
C ALA A 67 -7.78 8.16 10.14
N ASN A 68 -8.34 8.95 9.22
CA ASN A 68 -9.57 9.70 9.42
C ASN A 68 -10.80 8.77 9.39
N ALA A 69 -10.80 7.80 8.46
CA ALA A 69 -11.83 6.77 8.38
C ALA A 69 -11.89 5.94 9.67
N TRP A 70 -10.74 5.58 10.23
CA TRP A 70 -10.66 4.86 11.49
C TRP A 70 -11.33 5.64 12.62
N ASP A 71 -11.08 6.95 12.73
CA ASP A 71 -11.75 7.80 13.73
C ASP A 71 -13.26 7.85 13.53
N ALA A 72 -13.72 7.97 12.28
CA ALA A 72 -15.14 8.05 11.96
C ALA A 72 -15.88 6.72 12.19
N LEU A 73 -15.23 5.59 11.91
CA LEU A 73 -15.85 4.26 11.92
C LEU A 73 -15.70 3.53 13.26
N PHE A 74 -14.52 3.62 13.88
CA PHE A 74 -14.13 2.72 14.97
C PHE A 74 -13.67 3.45 16.23
N GLY A 75 -13.20 4.69 16.09
CA GLY A 75 -12.80 5.55 17.21
C GLY A 75 -11.63 4.97 18.00
N GLN A 76 -11.72 5.07 19.33
CA GLN A 76 -10.71 4.54 20.25
C GLN A 76 -11.00 3.08 20.60
N PRO A 77 -9.96 2.27 20.84
CA PRO A 77 -8.53 2.61 20.71
C PRO A 77 -8.06 2.65 19.25
N ARG A 78 -6.91 3.30 19.01
CA ARG A 78 -6.28 3.47 17.70
C ARG A 78 -4.93 2.73 17.62
N PRO A 79 -4.55 2.21 16.44
CA PRO A 79 -3.20 1.72 16.21
C PRO A 79 -2.17 2.82 16.45
N ALA A 80 -1.10 2.50 17.17
CA ALA A 80 -0.21 3.49 17.77
C ALA A 80 0.40 4.48 16.77
N ASN A 81 0.68 4.02 15.55
CA ASN A 81 1.35 4.79 14.50
C ASN A 81 0.42 5.12 13.32
N LEU A 82 -0.91 5.07 13.48
CA LEU A 82 -1.84 5.40 12.41
C LEU A 82 -2.07 6.92 12.32
N HIS A 83 -1.54 7.52 11.26
CA HIS A 83 -1.74 8.92 10.88
C HIS A 83 -1.99 9.08 9.38
N PRO A 84 -2.54 10.22 8.92
CA PRO A 84 -2.66 10.51 7.49
C PRO A 84 -1.30 10.52 6.78
N PHE A 85 -1.26 10.12 5.51
CA PHE A 85 -0.03 10.15 4.71
C PHE A 85 0.63 11.53 4.72
N ARG A 86 1.93 11.55 5.00
CA ARG A 86 2.77 12.76 5.05
C ARG A 86 3.28 13.09 3.66
N VAL A 87 3.33 14.37 3.31
CA VAL A 87 3.96 14.82 2.07
C VAL A 87 5.49 14.80 2.23
N PHE A 88 6.21 14.30 1.22
CA PHE A 88 7.68 14.26 1.18
C PHE A 88 8.20 15.00 -0.06
N GLY A 89 9.27 15.77 0.09
CA GLY A 89 9.85 16.57 -1.01
C GLY A 89 9.00 17.79 -1.39
N ASP A 90 9.38 18.43 -2.50
CA ASP A 90 8.75 19.65 -3.01
C ASP A 90 8.87 19.78 -4.55
N GLY A 91 8.21 20.80 -5.11
CA GLY A 91 8.30 21.13 -6.53
C GLY A 91 7.87 19.97 -7.44
N GLU A 92 8.72 19.61 -8.40
CA GLU A 92 8.47 18.52 -9.35
C GLU A 92 8.70 17.13 -8.74
N ARG A 93 9.37 17.03 -7.58
CA ARG A 93 9.68 15.78 -6.88
C ARG A 93 9.00 15.77 -5.53
N VAL A 94 7.69 15.52 -5.55
CA VAL A 94 6.84 15.49 -4.37
C VAL A 94 6.06 14.19 -4.28
N ALA A 95 6.11 13.54 -3.13
CA ALA A 95 5.20 12.47 -2.75
C ALA A 95 3.91 13.11 -2.21
N VAL A 96 2.88 13.19 -3.05
CA VAL A 96 1.61 13.84 -2.70
C VAL A 96 0.79 13.01 -1.72
N SER A 97 0.01 13.68 -0.86
CA SER A 97 -1.02 13.07 -0.02
C SER A 97 -2.37 13.23 -0.71
N THR A 98 -3.08 12.12 -0.94
CA THR A 98 -4.38 12.11 -1.65
C THR A 98 -5.48 11.45 -0.81
N PRO A 99 -6.76 11.76 -1.06
CA PRO A 99 -7.87 11.13 -0.33
C PRO A 99 -7.86 9.60 -0.43
N GLY A 100 -8.26 8.93 0.65
CA GLY A 100 -8.37 7.48 0.73
C GLY A 100 -8.72 7.05 2.16
N ASP A 101 -9.90 6.45 2.31
CA ASP A 101 -10.43 6.00 3.60
C ASP A 101 -10.42 4.48 3.72
N ILE A 102 -10.62 3.78 2.59
CA ILE A 102 -10.58 2.32 2.51
C ILE A 102 -9.66 1.94 1.35
N LEU A 103 -8.78 0.96 1.59
CA LEU A 103 -7.98 0.30 0.58
C LEU A 103 -8.38 -1.17 0.50
N LEU A 104 -8.66 -1.65 -0.71
CA LEU A 104 -8.75 -3.06 -1.03
C LEU A 104 -7.55 -3.43 -1.91
N HIS A 105 -6.76 -4.40 -1.46
CA HIS A 105 -5.70 -5.01 -2.26
C HIS A 105 -6.07 -6.47 -2.52
N ILE A 106 -6.58 -6.74 -3.72
CA ILE A 106 -7.10 -8.04 -4.14
C ILE A 106 -6.08 -8.67 -5.07
N ARG A 107 -5.71 -9.93 -4.83
CA ARG A 107 -4.66 -10.63 -5.57
C ARG A 107 -5.07 -12.04 -5.91
N ALA A 108 -4.73 -12.50 -7.10
CA ALA A 108 -4.84 -13.89 -7.51
C ALA A 108 -3.93 -14.19 -8.71
N ASP A 109 -3.78 -15.47 -9.05
CA ASP A 109 -3.12 -15.92 -10.27
C ASP A 109 -4.01 -15.86 -11.52
N SER A 110 -5.29 -15.50 -11.34
CA SER A 110 -6.24 -15.20 -12.41
C SER A 110 -7.02 -13.91 -12.15
N MET A 111 -7.12 -13.04 -13.16
CA MET A 111 -7.75 -11.71 -13.04
C MET A 111 -9.27 -11.77 -12.85
N ASP A 112 -9.94 -12.79 -13.41
CA ASP A 112 -11.39 -12.97 -13.23
C ASP A 112 -11.77 -13.17 -11.75
N LEU A 113 -10.94 -13.86 -10.97
CA LEU A 113 -11.13 -14.02 -9.52
C LEU A 113 -10.95 -12.71 -8.76
N CYS A 114 -9.94 -11.91 -9.13
CA CYS A 114 -9.77 -10.58 -8.57
C CYS A 114 -11.03 -9.72 -8.84
N PHE A 115 -11.51 -9.75 -10.08
CA PHE A 115 -12.66 -8.98 -10.52
C PHE A 115 -13.96 -9.42 -9.82
N GLU A 116 -14.18 -10.72 -9.66
CA GLU A 116 -15.36 -11.25 -8.94
C GLU A 116 -15.36 -10.83 -7.47
N VAL A 117 -14.22 -10.93 -6.78
CA VAL A 117 -14.10 -10.46 -5.39
C VAL A 117 -14.31 -8.95 -5.30
N ALA A 118 -13.70 -8.18 -6.21
CA ALA A 118 -13.90 -6.74 -6.26
C ALA A 118 -15.38 -6.38 -6.41
N THR A 119 -16.08 -7.04 -7.34
CA THR A 119 -17.52 -6.86 -7.57
C THR A 119 -18.33 -7.14 -6.29
N LEU A 120 -18.13 -8.30 -5.67
CA LEU A 120 -18.84 -8.67 -4.45
C LEU A 120 -18.55 -7.71 -3.29
N LEU A 121 -17.31 -7.25 -3.12
CA LEU A 121 -16.95 -6.32 -2.05
C LEU A 121 -17.56 -4.93 -2.29
N MET A 122 -17.49 -4.43 -3.53
CA MET A 122 -18.04 -3.12 -3.89
C MET A 122 -19.57 -3.10 -3.85
N ASP A 123 -20.24 -4.18 -4.25
CA ASP A 123 -21.71 -4.31 -4.10
C ASP A 123 -22.16 -4.21 -2.64
N GLY A 124 -21.35 -4.72 -1.70
CA GLY A 124 -21.63 -4.61 -0.28
C GLY A 124 -21.43 -3.20 0.28
N LEU A 125 -20.52 -2.42 -0.31
CA LEU A 125 -20.27 -1.04 0.09
C LEU A 125 -21.30 -0.08 -0.54
N GLY A 126 -21.68 -0.30 -1.80
CA GLY A 126 -22.67 0.51 -2.53
C GLY A 126 -22.39 2.01 -2.42
N ASP A 127 -23.45 2.79 -2.16
CA ASP A 127 -23.38 4.25 -2.03
C ASP A 127 -22.78 4.73 -0.70
N ALA A 128 -22.28 3.83 0.16
CA ALA A 128 -21.58 4.23 1.39
C ALA A 128 -20.19 4.79 1.11
N VAL A 129 -19.63 4.54 -0.08
CA VAL A 129 -18.28 4.96 -0.45
C VAL A 129 -18.26 5.57 -1.85
N THR A 130 -17.21 6.32 -2.16
CA THR A 130 -16.89 6.78 -3.52
C THR A 130 -15.51 6.27 -3.89
N VAL A 131 -15.39 5.49 -4.97
CA VAL A 131 -14.08 5.05 -5.49
C VAL A 131 -13.32 6.25 -6.05
N VAL A 132 -12.11 6.47 -5.55
CA VAL A 132 -11.23 7.57 -5.97
C VAL A 132 -10.01 7.11 -6.75
N ASP A 133 -9.63 5.83 -6.61
CA ASP A 133 -8.63 5.19 -7.47
C ASP A 133 -8.96 3.70 -7.66
N GLU A 134 -8.79 3.21 -8.88
CA GLU A 134 -8.88 1.78 -9.21
C GLU A 134 -7.81 1.43 -10.23
N VAL A 135 -6.96 0.44 -9.89
CA VAL A 135 -5.85 0.01 -10.74
C VAL A 135 -5.83 -1.50 -10.85
N HIS A 136 -5.82 -2.00 -12.08
CA HIS A 136 -5.67 -3.42 -12.38
C HIS A 136 -4.22 -3.68 -12.77
N GLY A 137 -3.49 -4.30 -11.86
CA GLY A 137 -2.08 -4.65 -12.01
C GLY A 137 -1.87 -6.02 -12.62
N PHE A 138 -0.71 -6.20 -13.26
CA PHE A 138 -0.28 -7.47 -13.81
C PHE A 138 1.20 -7.70 -13.57
N ARG A 139 1.58 -8.96 -13.32
CA ARG A 139 2.98 -9.37 -13.34
C ARG A 139 3.51 -9.25 -14.77
N TYR A 140 4.63 -8.54 -14.92
CA TYR A 140 5.30 -8.39 -16.20
C TYR A 140 6.51 -9.33 -16.29
N PHE A 141 6.50 -10.23 -17.28
CA PHE A 141 7.54 -11.26 -17.50
C PHE A 141 7.95 -12.01 -16.21
N ASP A 142 9.25 -12.07 -15.95
CA ASP A 142 9.95 -12.67 -14.81
C ASP A 142 9.91 -11.80 -13.54
N ARG A 143 8.79 -11.12 -13.27
CA ARG A 143 8.58 -10.16 -12.15
C ARG A 143 9.32 -8.84 -12.34
N ARG A 144 9.26 -8.30 -13.54
CA ARG A 144 9.82 -6.98 -13.83
C ARG A 144 8.82 -5.88 -13.47
N ALA A 145 9.33 -4.78 -12.92
CA ALA A 145 8.64 -3.50 -13.03
C ALA A 145 8.56 -3.10 -14.51
N ILE A 146 7.63 -2.20 -14.86
CA ILE A 146 7.39 -1.81 -16.26
C ILE A 146 8.59 -1.09 -16.91
N ILE A 147 9.50 -0.56 -16.08
CA ILE A 147 10.81 0.00 -16.47
C ILE A 147 11.85 -1.06 -16.88
N GLY A 148 11.52 -2.35 -16.73
CA GLY A 148 12.31 -3.47 -17.26
C GLY A 148 13.36 -4.06 -16.30
N PHE A 149 13.33 -3.70 -15.02
CA PHE A 149 14.15 -4.29 -13.95
C PHE A 149 13.31 -5.24 -13.11
N VAL A 150 13.91 -6.32 -12.60
CA VAL A 150 13.22 -7.21 -11.66
C VAL A 150 12.92 -6.45 -10.38
N ASP A 151 11.71 -6.63 -9.84
CA ASP A 151 11.25 -5.97 -8.62
C ASP A 151 10.95 -7.00 -7.52
N GLY A 152 11.10 -6.60 -6.26
CA GLY A 152 10.86 -7.43 -5.08
C GLY A 152 11.98 -8.41 -4.72
N THR A 153 13.18 -8.28 -5.30
CA THR A 153 14.30 -9.20 -5.02
C THR A 153 14.75 -9.19 -3.56
N GLU A 154 14.76 -8.02 -2.93
CA GLU A 154 15.18 -7.85 -1.53
C GLU A 154 14.00 -7.96 -0.53
N ASN A 155 12.82 -8.41 -0.99
CA ASN A 155 11.69 -8.62 -0.08
C ASN A 155 12.06 -9.68 0.97
N PRO A 156 11.62 -9.49 2.24
CA PRO A 156 11.77 -10.52 3.25
C PRO A 156 10.91 -11.74 2.90
N GLU A 157 11.39 -12.93 3.25
CA GLU A 157 10.69 -14.20 3.00
C GLU A 157 10.42 -14.98 4.29
N GLY A 158 9.43 -15.88 4.24
CA GLY A 158 9.11 -16.78 5.34
C GLY A 158 8.90 -16.04 6.67
N ARG A 159 9.71 -16.39 7.68
CA ARG A 159 9.61 -15.80 9.02
C ARG A 159 10.00 -14.32 9.07
N GLU A 160 10.90 -13.88 8.19
CA GLU A 160 11.25 -12.46 8.10
C GLU A 160 10.07 -11.64 7.58
N ALA A 161 9.33 -12.17 6.58
CA ALA A 161 8.14 -11.49 6.06
C ALA A 161 7.15 -11.20 7.18
N VAL A 162 6.86 -12.19 8.04
CA VAL A 162 6.02 -11.99 9.23
C VAL A 162 6.64 -10.97 10.18
N HIS A 163 7.92 -11.12 10.52
CA HIS A 163 8.61 -10.22 11.45
C HIS A 163 8.58 -8.75 11.04
N PHE A 164 8.74 -8.46 9.76
CA PHE A 164 8.80 -7.08 9.25
C PHE A 164 7.43 -6.49 8.93
N THR A 165 6.39 -7.30 8.71
CA THR A 165 5.08 -6.82 8.26
C THR A 165 3.98 -6.90 9.31
N VAL A 166 4.06 -7.81 10.28
CA VAL A 166 2.99 -8.07 11.24
C VAL A 166 3.33 -7.44 12.59
N ILE A 167 2.39 -6.65 13.12
CA ILE A 167 2.47 -6.02 14.44
C ILE A 167 2.49 -7.10 15.53
N GLY A 168 3.43 -6.99 16.46
CA GLY A 168 3.55 -7.85 17.62
C GLY A 168 3.21 -7.17 18.94
N ASP A 169 3.90 -7.59 20.01
CA ASP A 169 3.68 -7.11 21.38
C ASP A 169 3.95 -5.60 21.56
N GLU A 170 4.66 -4.96 20.62
CA GLU A 170 4.87 -3.52 20.61
C GLU A 170 3.57 -2.71 20.51
N ASP A 171 2.49 -3.29 19.98
CA ASP A 171 1.14 -2.72 19.94
C ASP A 171 0.10 -3.84 20.11
N ALA A 172 0.11 -4.48 21.28
CA ALA A 172 -0.58 -5.75 21.55
C ALA A 172 -2.10 -5.76 21.24
N GLU A 173 -2.79 -4.61 21.33
CA GLU A 173 -4.22 -4.51 20.98
C GLU A 173 -4.48 -4.60 19.47
N PHE A 174 -3.44 -4.33 18.67
CA PHE A 174 -3.46 -4.39 17.21
C PHE A 174 -2.52 -5.46 16.66
N ALA A 175 -2.08 -6.40 17.52
CA ALA A 175 -1.26 -7.54 17.12
C ALA A 175 -1.95 -8.33 15.99
N GLY A 176 -1.15 -8.83 15.05
CA GLY A 176 -1.66 -9.42 13.80
C GLY A 176 -2.02 -8.38 12.72
N GLY A 177 -2.08 -7.10 13.06
CA GLY A 177 -2.27 -6.01 12.10
C GLY A 177 -0.99 -5.66 11.32
N SER A 178 -1.09 -4.67 10.44
CA SER A 178 0.00 -4.11 9.64
C SER A 178 -0.27 -2.66 9.26
N TYR A 179 0.74 -1.94 8.80
CA TYR A 179 0.59 -0.67 8.11
C TYR A 179 0.88 -0.88 6.63
N VAL A 180 0.07 -0.27 5.77
CA VAL A 180 0.24 -0.32 4.33
C VAL A 180 0.25 1.07 3.73
N LEU A 181 1.24 1.33 2.90
CA LEU A 181 1.40 2.59 2.17
C LEU A 181 1.31 2.31 0.68
N VAL A 182 0.54 3.12 -0.05
CA VAL A 182 0.35 2.99 -1.50
C VAL A 182 0.69 4.29 -2.21
N GLN A 183 1.26 4.17 -3.42
CA GLN A 183 1.49 5.28 -4.34
C GLN A 183 1.34 4.79 -5.79
N LYS A 184 0.57 5.51 -6.59
CA LYS A 184 0.50 5.28 -8.03
C LYS A 184 1.57 6.10 -8.74
N TYR A 185 2.51 5.44 -9.41
CA TYR A 185 3.55 6.10 -10.22
C TYR A 185 3.22 6.01 -11.71
N LEU A 186 3.34 7.14 -12.41
CA LEU A 186 3.33 7.21 -13.87
C LEU A 186 4.74 7.47 -14.39
N HIS A 187 5.13 6.75 -15.43
CA HIS A 187 6.50 6.76 -15.94
C HIS A 187 6.62 7.48 -17.29
N ASP A 188 7.65 8.31 -17.42
CA ASP A 188 8.11 8.81 -18.73
C ASP A 188 8.98 7.72 -19.39
N MET A 189 8.31 6.78 -20.05
CA MET A 189 8.97 5.68 -20.74
C MET A 189 9.80 6.15 -21.95
N ALA A 190 9.52 7.33 -22.52
CA ALA A 190 10.31 7.85 -23.63
C ALA A 190 11.68 8.33 -23.12
N ALA A 191 11.69 9.13 -22.06
CA ALA A 191 12.93 9.58 -21.41
C ALA A 191 13.70 8.41 -20.81
N TRP A 192 13.01 7.46 -20.15
CA TRP A 192 13.65 6.26 -19.59
C TRP A 192 14.35 5.43 -20.65
N ASN A 193 13.67 5.12 -21.77
CA ASN A 193 14.23 4.29 -22.84
C ASN A 193 15.30 4.99 -23.68
N ALA A 194 15.46 6.31 -23.55
CA ALA A 194 16.55 7.05 -24.19
C ALA A 194 17.90 6.86 -23.46
N LEU A 195 17.89 6.41 -22.20
CA LEU A 195 19.08 6.07 -21.45
C LEU A 195 19.77 4.82 -22.00
N THR A 196 21.10 4.75 -21.87
CA THR A 196 21.81 3.48 -22.05
C THR A 196 21.46 2.51 -20.92
N VAL A 197 21.70 1.22 -21.13
CA VAL A 197 21.43 0.20 -20.10
C VAL A 197 22.25 0.51 -18.84
N GLU A 198 23.53 0.85 -18.97
CA GLU A 198 24.43 1.17 -17.85
C GLU A 198 23.94 2.38 -17.07
N SER A 199 23.36 3.37 -17.75
CA SER A 199 22.77 4.54 -17.09
C SER A 199 21.53 4.16 -16.29
N GLN A 200 20.66 3.29 -16.84
CA GLN A 200 19.51 2.76 -16.10
C GLN A 200 19.95 1.89 -14.92
N GLU A 201 20.99 1.08 -15.08
CA GLU A 201 21.57 0.27 -14.00
C GLU A 201 22.11 1.16 -12.88
N GLY A 202 22.75 2.29 -13.21
CA GLY A 202 23.18 3.30 -12.23
C GLY A 202 22.02 4.00 -11.51
N VAL A 203 20.88 4.22 -12.19
CA VAL A 203 19.66 4.75 -11.57
C VAL A 203 19.05 3.75 -10.58
N ILE A 204 19.03 2.47 -10.92
CA ILE A 204 18.39 1.43 -10.08
C ILE A 204 19.33 0.89 -8.99
N GLY A 205 20.62 0.79 -9.28
CA GLY A 205 21.62 0.17 -8.41
C GLY A 205 21.79 -1.35 -8.63
N ARG A 206 21.28 -1.89 -9.75
CA ARG A 206 21.37 -3.33 -10.11
C ARG A 206 21.59 -3.50 -11.61
N HIS A 207 22.13 -4.65 -12.01
CA HIS A 207 22.20 -5.03 -13.42
C HIS A 207 20.83 -5.41 -13.99
N LYS A 208 20.51 -4.92 -15.18
CA LYS A 208 19.15 -5.01 -15.76
C LYS A 208 18.74 -6.43 -16.11
N LEU A 209 19.64 -7.18 -16.75
CA LEU A 209 19.35 -8.53 -17.22
C LEU A 209 19.46 -9.56 -16.09
N SER A 210 20.62 -9.60 -15.42
CA SER A 210 20.94 -10.60 -14.39
C SER A 210 20.31 -10.31 -13.03
N ASN A 211 19.84 -9.08 -12.80
CA ASN A 211 19.31 -8.62 -11.53
C ASN A 211 20.32 -8.71 -10.36
N VAL A 212 21.62 -8.82 -10.66
CA VAL A 212 22.68 -8.79 -9.65
C VAL A 212 22.85 -7.34 -9.18
N GLU A 213 22.94 -7.14 -7.88
CA GLU A 213 23.20 -5.82 -7.31
C GLU A 213 24.56 -5.28 -7.76
N LEU A 214 24.66 -3.97 -8.00
CA LEU A 214 25.95 -3.35 -8.32
C LEU A 214 26.88 -3.40 -7.10
N ASP A 215 28.18 -3.54 -7.35
CA ASP A 215 29.20 -3.44 -6.31
C ASP A 215 29.23 -2.03 -5.71
N ASP A 216 29.54 -1.92 -4.41
CA ASP A 216 29.46 -0.65 -3.67
C ASP A 216 30.41 0.45 -4.19
N ASP A 217 31.50 0.07 -4.86
CA ASP A 217 32.46 1.01 -5.46
C ASP A 217 31.97 1.65 -6.77
N ILE A 218 30.98 1.05 -7.42
CA ILE A 218 30.37 1.56 -8.65
C ILE A 218 28.91 2.00 -8.48
N LYS A 219 28.21 1.54 -7.43
CA LYS A 219 26.82 1.86 -7.14
C LYS A 219 26.68 3.34 -6.75
N PRO A 220 25.95 4.16 -7.53
CA PRO A 220 25.74 5.55 -7.14
C PRO A 220 24.95 5.65 -5.83
N ALA A 221 25.37 6.55 -4.94
CA ALA A 221 24.65 6.81 -3.68
C ALA A 221 23.24 7.41 -3.88
N SER A 222 22.93 7.87 -5.11
CA SER A 222 21.61 8.35 -5.52
C SER A 222 20.75 7.27 -6.22
N SER A 223 21.24 6.03 -6.28
CA SER A 223 20.49 4.92 -6.88
C SER A 223 19.30 4.55 -6.01
N HIS A 224 18.25 4.01 -6.65
CA HIS A 224 17.04 3.57 -5.97
C HIS A 224 17.37 2.60 -4.83
N SER A 225 18.15 1.54 -5.10
CA SER A 225 18.50 0.55 -4.08
C SER A 225 19.25 1.18 -2.90
N ALA A 226 20.24 2.04 -3.14
CA ALA A 226 21.03 2.67 -2.07
C ALA A 226 20.19 3.58 -1.14
N LEU A 227 19.13 4.20 -1.65
CA LEU A 227 18.25 5.08 -0.87
C LEU A 227 17.09 4.33 -0.19
N THR A 228 16.72 3.17 -0.73
CA THR A 228 15.67 2.32 -0.14
C THR A 228 16.20 1.21 0.78
N THR A 229 17.51 0.95 0.82
CA THR A 229 18.11 0.07 1.83
C THR A 229 18.31 0.82 3.14
N LEU A 230 17.67 0.32 4.20
CA LEU A 230 17.73 0.89 5.54
C LEU A 230 18.48 -0.05 6.48
N GLU A 231 19.34 0.52 7.31
CA GLU A 231 20.04 -0.21 8.36
C GLU A 231 19.84 0.49 9.70
N GLU A 232 19.57 -0.30 10.74
CA GLU A 232 19.49 0.15 12.12
C GLU A 232 20.31 -0.80 12.99
N ASN A 233 21.25 -0.27 13.77
CA ASN A 233 22.14 -1.06 14.64
C ASN A 233 22.89 -2.20 13.91
N GLY A 234 23.23 -2.00 12.63
CA GLY A 234 23.92 -3.00 11.80
C GLY A 234 23.03 -4.14 11.31
N GLN A 235 21.70 -3.99 11.41
CA GLN A 235 20.72 -4.91 10.83
C GLN A 235 19.87 -4.18 9.80
N GLU A 236 19.61 -4.85 8.67
CA GLU A 236 18.73 -4.31 7.65
C GLU A 236 17.28 -4.27 8.14
N ILE A 237 16.62 -3.12 7.95
CA ILE A 237 15.20 -2.95 8.23
C ILE A 237 14.44 -3.07 6.92
N LYS A 238 13.62 -4.12 6.83
CA LYS A 238 12.88 -4.45 5.60
C LYS A 238 11.41 -4.06 5.68
N ILE A 239 10.82 -3.97 4.50
CA ILE A 239 9.38 -3.89 4.25
C ILE A 239 9.05 -4.96 3.22
N LEU A 240 7.79 -5.39 3.12
CA LEU A 240 7.35 -6.22 2.00
C LEU A 240 6.70 -5.34 0.94
N ARG A 241 7.30 -5.32 -0.26
CA ARG A 241 6.75 -4.60 -1.42
C ARG A 241 6.00 -5.55 -2.33
N ASP A 242 4.83 -5.14 -2.79
CA ASP A 242 4.03 -5.92 -3.74
C ASP A 242 3.68 -5.11 -4.98
N ASN A 243 4.70 -4.43 -5.51
CA ASN A 243 4.58 -3.51 -6.63
C ASN A 243 4.04 -4.20 -7.88
N MET A 244 3.05 -3.58 -8.52
CA MET A 244 2.43 -4.13 -9.73
C MET A 244 2.49 -3.15 -10.90
N PRO A 245 3.06 -3.57 -12.05
CA PRO A 245 2.89 -2.88 -13.32
C PRO A 245 1.41 -2.67 -13.66
N PHE A 246 1.08 -1.51 -14.20
CA PHE A 246 -0.20 -1.22 -14.84
C PHE A 246 0.02 -0.32 -16.06
N GLY A 247 -0.98 -0.21 -16.93
CA GLY A 247 -0.91 0.74 -18.02
C GLY A 247 -1.98 0.58 -19.09
N ARG A 248 -2.02 1.55 -19.98
CA ARG A 248 -2.88 1.61 -21.16
C ARG A 248 -1.99 1.93 -22.35
N ALA A 249 -1.37 0.90 -22.94
CA ALA A 249 -0.38 1.08 -24.00
C ALA A 249 -0.90 1.90 -25.19
N GLY A 250 -2.17 1.72 -25.57
CA GLY A 250 -2.82 2.52 -26.63
C GLY A 250 -2.99 4.01 -26.30
N MET A 251 -2.84 4.38 -25.03
CA MET A 251 -2.89 5.76 -24.53
C MET A 251 -1.50 6.26 -24.07
N GLY A 252 -0.44 5.45 -24.27
CA GLY A 252 0.91 5.79 -23.82
C GLY A 252 1.08 5.86 -22.30
N GLU A 253 0.18 5.24 -21.53
CA GLU A 253 0.23 5.24 -20.07
C GLU A 253 0.93 3.98 -19.54
N PHE A 254 2.00 4.17 -18.78
CA PHE A 254 2.79 3.10 -18.17
C PHE A 254 3.07 3.49 -16.73
N GLY A 255 2.86 2.56 -15.80
CA GLY A 255 2.99 2.86 -14.39
C GLY A 255 3.36 1.67 -13.53
N THR A 256 3.74 1.99 -12.30
CA THR A 256 3.91 1.05 -11.19
C THR A 256 2.98 1.47 -10.08
N TYR A 257 2.14 0.56 -9.62
CA TYR A 257 1.40 0.76 -8.38
C TYR A 257 2.29 0.26 -7.24
N PHE A 258 2.88 1.19 -6.50
CA PHE A 258 3.66 0.87 -5.31
C PHE A 258 2.71 0.51 -4.16
N ILE A 259 3.02 -0.57 -3.47
CA ILE A 259 2.39 -0.95 -2.21
C ILE A 259 3.45 -1.56 -1.30
N GLY A 260 3.56 -1.05 -0.08
CA GLY A 260 4.52 -1.51 0.93
C GLY A 260 3.82 -1.83 2.24
N TYR A 261 4.08 -3.02 2.78
CA TYR A 261 3.61 -3.48 4.08
C TYR A 261 4.75 -3.46 5.10
N ALA A 262 4.45 -3.00 6.31
CA ALA A 262 5.37 -3.00 7.43
C ALA A 262 4.61 -3.01 8.76
N ARG A 263 5.22 -3.56 9.82
CA ARG A 263 4.65 -3.50 11.18
C ARG A 263 4.65 -2.10 11.81
N SER A 264 5.29 -1.13 11.15
CA SER A 264 5.28 0.29 11.47
C SER A 264 5.43 1.08 10.17
N PRO A 265 4.82 2.27 10.01
CA PRO A 265 5.03 3.09 8.82
C PRO A 265 6.46 3.65 8.71
N ALA A 266 7.20 3.72 9.82
CA ALA A 266 8.49 4.43 9.91
C ALA A 266 9.54 4.00 8.86
N PRO A 267 9.75 2.70 8.56
CA PRO A 267 10.70 2.31 7.52
C PRO A 267 10.29 2.81 6.13
N ILE A 268 9.00 2.70 5.77
CA ILE A 268 8.54 3.16 4.44
C ILE A 268 8.66 4.69 4.37
N GLU A 269 8.29 5.42 5.42
CA GLU A 269 8.45 6.88 5.47
C GLU A 269 9.90 7.31 5.38
N GLN A 270 10.83 6.59 6.01
CA GLN A 270 12.26 6.88 5.89
C GLN A 270 12.79 6.62 4.47
N MET A 271 12.29 5.57 3.78
CA MET A 271 12.59 5.36 2.36
C MET A 271 12.07 6.52 1.51
N LEU A 272 10.84 6.99 1.75
CA LEU A 272 10.28 8.15 1.03
C LEU A 272 11.08 9.43 1.29
N GLU A 273 11.49 9.70 2.54
CA GLU A 273 12.36 10.84 2.87
C GLU A 273 13.69 10.74 2.09
N ASN A 274 14.34 9.58 2.11
CA ASN A 274 15.58 9.35 1.36
C ASN A 274 15.38 9.53 -0.15
N MET A 275 14.27 9.05 -0.70
CA MET A 275 13.99 9.12 -2.13
C MET A 275 13.65 10.54 -2.59
N PHE A 276 12.75 11.24 -1.90
CA PHE A 276 12.21 12.52 -2.36
C PHE A 276 13.02 13.73 -1.89
N VAL A 277 13.56 13.69 -0.66
CA VAL A 277 14.39 14.78 -0.11
C VAL A 277 15.87 14.53 -0.38
N GLY A 278 16.30 13.27 -0.31
CA GLY A 278 17.68 12.86 -0.54
C GLY A 278 18.47 12.58 0.73
N ARG A 279 19.46 11.69 0.62
CA ARG A 279 20.41 11.39 1.72
C ARG A 279 21.87 11.53 1.24
N PRO A 280 22.60 12.60 1.63
CA PRO A 280 22.11 13.80 2.31
C PRO A 280 21.11 14.59 1.44
N ALA A 281 20.42 15.58 2.01
CA ALA A 281 19.42 16.38 1.28
C ALA A 281 19.97 16.89 -0.07
N GLY A 282 19.19 16.69 -1.14
CA GLY A 282 19.58 16.95 -2.53
C GLY A 282 20.17 15.75 -3.27
N ASN A 283 20.65 14.71 -2.56
CA ASN A 283 21.03 13.42 -3.15
C ASN A 283 19.82 12.47 -3.20
N TYR A 284 18.81 12.87 -3.98
CA TYR A 284 17.53 12.19 -4.12
C TYR A 284 17.62 10.98 -5.08
N ASP A 285 16.56 10.17 -5.10
CA ASP A 285 16.46 9.00 -5.96
C ASP A 285 16.27 9.37 -7.43
N ARG A 286 17.26 9.01 -8.25
CA ARG A 286 17.26 9.30 -9.69
C ARG A 286 16.12 8.64 -10.46
N LEU A 287 15.47 7.62 -9.91
CA LEU A 287 14.30 7.03 -10.55
C LEU A 287 13.12 8.02 -10.62
N LEU A 288 13.06 8.98 -9.70
CA LEU A 288 12.03 10.03 -9.68
C LEU A 288 12.15 11.03 -10.83
N ASP A 289 13.29 11.07 -11.54
CA ASP A 289 13.44 11.86 -12.78
C ASP A 289 12.60 11.25 -13.93
N TYR A 290 12.14 10.00 -13.78
CA TYR A 290 11.36 9.26 -14.78
C TYR A 290 10.01 8.77 -14.26
N SER A 291 9.76 8.91 -12.95
CA SER A 291 8.62 8.31 -12.26
C SER A 291 7.95 9.35 -11.36
N ARG A 292 6.68 9.67 -11.65
CA ARG A 292 5.92 10.66 -10.87
C ARG A 292 4.85 9.99 -10.01
N ALA A 293 4.92 10.16 -8.70
CA ALA A 293 3.85 9.79 -7.78
C ALA A 293 2.63 10.71 -8.00
N VAL A 294 1.48 10.14 -8.35
CA VAL A 294 0.22 10.88 -8.54
C VAL A 294 -0.81 10.62 -7.44
N THR A 295 -0.54 9.65 -6.56
CA THR A 295 -1.30 9.39 -5.33
C THR A 295 -0.36 9.05 -4.18
N GLY A 296 -0.85 9.18 -2.96
CA GLY A 296 -0.17 8.73 -1.74
C GLY A 296 -1.15 8.56 -0.59
N GLY A 297 -1.12 7.39 0.05
CA GLY A 297 -2.02 7.04 1.16
C GLY A 297 -1.36 6.07 2.14
N LEU A 298 -1.67 6.24 3.42
CA LEU A 298 -1.25 5.37 4.53
C LEU A 298 -2.51 4.83 5.20
N PHE A 299 -2.57 3.51 5.37
CA PHE A 299 -3.70 2.79 5.92
C PHE A 299 -3.22 1.80 6.97
N PHE A 300 -4.10 1.49 7.93
CA PHE A 300 -3.92 0.40 8.86
C PHE A 300 -4.70 -0.83 8.38
N VAL A 301 -4.02 -1.98 8.40
CA VAL A 301 -4.59 -3.29 8.12
C VAL A 301 -4.87 -3.96 9.47
N PRO A 302 -6.13 -4.13 9.90
CA PRO A 302 -6.42 -4.93 11.09
C PRO A 302 -6.03 -6.40 10.88
N SER A 303 -5.85 -7.16 11.97
CA SER A 303 -5.84 -8.62 11.88
C SER A 303 -7.16 -9.13 11.28
N ALA A 304 -7.17 -10.36 10.76
CA ALA A 304 -8.39 -10.95 10.22
C ALA A 304 -9.48 -11.05 11.31
N ASP A 305 -9.08 -11.43 12.53
CA ASP A 305 -9.97 -11.51 13.69
C ASP A 305 -10.53 -10.12 14.03
N LEU A 306 -9.67 -9.11 14.14
CA LEU A 306 -10.09 -7.74 14.43
C LEU A 306 -11.02 -7.20 13.34
N LEU A 307 -10.74 -7.46 12.07
CA LEU A 307 -11.60 -7.02 10.97
C LEU A 307 -13.05 -7.50 11.15
N GLU A 308 -13.25 -8.77 11.50
CA GLU A 308 -14.60 -9.30 11.78
C GLU A 308 -15.20 -8.63 13.04
N GLU A 309 -14.41 -8.44 14.10
CA GLU A 309 -14.88 -7.79 15.34
C GLU A 309 -15.26 -6.30 15.17
N LEU A 310 -14.68 -5.58 14.20
CA LEU A 310 -14.96 -4.16 13.96
C LEU A 310 -16.46 -3.90 13.67
N ALA A 311 -17.19 -4.86 13.10
CA ALA A 311 -18.63 -4.77 12.88
C ALA A 311 -19.42 -4.63 14.19
N SER A 312 -18.92 -5.22 15.27
CA SER A 312 -19.56 -5.22 16.59
C SER A 312 -19.17 -4.05 17.50
N ARG A 313 -18.13 -3.28 17.14
CA ARG A 313 -17.71 -2.11 17.94
C ARG A 313 -18.85 -1.09 18.12
N PRO A 314 -18.96 -0.40 19.26
CA PRO A 314 -19.94 0.68 19.40
C PRO A 314 -19.70 1.77 18.34
N ALA A 315 -20.77 2.30 17.76
CA ALA A 315 -20.66 3.42 16.84
C ALA A 315 -20.04 4.64 17.57
N VAL A 316 -19.16 5.37 16.88
CA VAL A 316 -18.60 6.62 17.40
C VAL A 316 -19.73 7.64 17.46
N ALA A 317 -19.92 8.28 18.62
CA ALA A 317 -20.87 9.36 18.75
C ALA A 317 -20.44 10.52 17.84
N VAL A 318 -21.24 10.83 16.82
CA VAL A 318 -21.00 11.99 15.96
C VAL A 318 -21.18 13.24 16.82
N VAL A 319 -20.09 13.89 17.21
CA VAL A 319 -20.17 15.22 17.79
C VAL A 319 -20.52 16.16 16.64
N ALA A 320 -21.76 16.64 16.62
CA ALA A 320 -22.17 17.69 15.70
C ALA A 320 -21.21 18.88 15.89
N GLN A 321 -20.45 19.22 14.86
CA GLN A 321 -19.77 20.51 14.82
C GLN A 321 -20.84 21.58 14.66
N ASP A 322 -21.19 22.25 15.76
CA ASP A 322 -21.97 23.48 15.74
C ASP A 322 -21.10 24.55 15.05
N ASP A 323 -21.35 24.78 13.76
CA ASP A 323 -20.90 25.97 13.03
C ASP A 323 -21.66 27.20 13.55
N ALA A 324 -21.33 27.65 14.75
CA ALA A 324 -21.71 28.95 15.23
C ALA A 324 -20.67 29.98 14.74
N ALA A 325 -20.88 30.51 13.54
CA ALA A 325 -20.19 31.72 13.10
C ALA A 325 -20.46 32.85 14.10
N PRO A 326 -19.44 33.61 14.56
CA PRO A 326 -19.68 34.72 15.46
C PRO A 326 -20.40 35.84 14.69
N ALA A 327 -21.60 36.19 15.16
CA ALA A 327 -22.29 37.40 14.72
C ALA A 327 -21.44 38.62 15.08
N ILE A 328 -20.93 39.31 14.06
CA ILE A 328 -20.35 40.65 14.22
C ILE A 328 -21.53 41.61 14.23
N HIS A 329 -21.79 42.20 15.40
CA HIS A 329 -22.71 43.33 15.55
C HIS A 329 -22.08 44.62 14.99
N ASP A 330 -22.93 45.43 14.35
CA ASP A 330 -22.67 46.79 13.83
C ASP A 330 -22.02 47.75 14.83
#